data_AF-A0AAC8Q1A7-F1
#
_entry.id   AF-A0AAC8Q1A7-F1
#
_cell.length_a   1.000
_cell.length_b   1.000
_cell.length_c   1.000
_cell.angle_alpha   90.00
_cell.angle_beta   90.00
_cell.angle_gamma   90.00
#
_symmetry.space_group_name_H-M   'P 1'
#
loop_
_entity.id
_entity.type
_entity.pdbx_description
1 polymer ?
#
loop_
_entity_poly.entity_id
_entity_poly.type
_entity_poly.pdbx_seq_one_letter_code
_entity_poly.pdbx_strand_id
1 'polypeptide(L)'
;MEEGRLQSCRFDALVRNHQTGRDLLIEVKSSTAIADIRLAVGQLLDYRRQLPKKETTHIAVLLPSEPGEHVRAFLNDVEARALWFTKDLKTIQGF
;
A
#
# COMPACT_ATOMS: atom_id res chain seq x y z
N MET A 1 -5.79 -2.49 19.12
CA MET A 1 -5.34 -1.74 17.93
C MET A 1 -6.48 -0.83 17.52
N GLU A 2 -6.30 0.49 17.61
CA GLU A 2 -7.29 1.50 17.22
C GLU A 2 -6.88 2.14 15.87
N GLU A 3 -6.84 1.35 14.81
CA GLU A 3 -6.69 1.91 13.45
C GLU A 3 -7.96 2.72 13.11
N GLY A 4 -7.78 3.96 12.62
CA GLY A 4 -8.88 4.80 12.10
C GLY A 4 -9.55 5.77 13.08
N ARG A 5 -9.14 5.82 14.37
CA ARG A 5 -9.79 6.70 15.37
C ARG A 5 -9.22 8.12 15.45
N LEU A 6 -7.96 8.31 15.03
CA LEU A 6 -7.26 9.60 15.04
C LEU A 6 -6.90 10.03 13.61
N GLN A 7 -7.28 11.26 13.23
CA GLN A 7 -6.99 11.89 11.92
C GLN A 7 -5.49 11.93 11.58
N SER A 8 -4.61 11.82 12.58
CA SER A 8 -3.14 11.82 12.47
C SER A 8 -2.52 10.45 12.18
N CYS A 9 -3.29 9.34 12.29
CA CYS A 9 -2.80 7.96 12.13
C CYS A 9 -3.53 7.25 11.00
N ARG A 10 -3.70 7.92 9.86
CA ARG A 10 -4.49 7.38 8.75
C ARG A 10 -3.75 6.23 8.05
N PHE A 11 -2.50 6.44 7.62
CA PHE A 11 -1.72 5.47 6.85
C PHE A 11 -0.32 5.29 7.44
N ASP A 12 0.37 4.22 7.08
CA ASP A 12 1.72 3.94 7.60
C ASP A 12 2.80 4.85 7.00
N ALA A 13 2.77 5.09 5.68
CA ALA A 13 3.71 6.01 5.04
C ALA A 13 3.15 6.76 3.83
N LEU A 14 3.60 8.00 3.63
CA LEU A 14 3.40 8.78 2.41
C LEU A 14 4.76 9.27 1.91
N VAL A 15 5.21 8.70 0.80
CA VAL A 15 6.45 9.08 0.12
C VAL A 15 6.12 10.15 -0.91
N ARG A 16 6.61 11.38 -0.68
CA ARG A 16 6.36 12.51 -1.59
C ARG A 16 7.28 12.46 -2.79
N ASN A 17 6.75 12.78 -3.98
CA ASN A 17 7.49 12.81 -5.24
C ASN A 17 8.34 11.54 -5.48
N HIS A 18 7.83 10.35 -5.14
CA HIS A 18 8.51 9.07 -5.41
C HIS A 18 8.78 8.87 -6.92
N GLN A 19 7.92 9.50 -7.73
CA GLN A 19 8.12 9.74 -9.16
C GLN A 19 7.84 11.23 -9.40
N THR A 20 8.37 11.80 -10.47
CA THR A 20 8.19 13.22 -10.80
C THR A 20 6.71 13.61 -10.77
N GLY A 21 6.32 14.42 -9.78
CA GLY A 21 4.95 14.91 -9.59
C GLY A 21 3.95 13.93 -8.96
N ARG A 22 4.38 12.72 -8.56
CA ARG A 22 3.52 11.69 -7.99
C ARG A 22 3.95 11.27 -6.59
N ASP A 23 2.99 11.19 -5.68
CA ASP A 23 3.22 10.68 -4.33
C ASP A 23 2.89 9.17 -4.28
N LEU A 24 3.40 8.46 -3.28
CA LEU A 24 3.12 7.05 -3.02
C LEU A 24 2.63 6.88 -1.59
N LEU A 25 1.39 6.42 -1.46
CA LEU A 25 0.75 6.09 -0.21
C LEU A 25 0.91 4.60 0.09
N ILE A 26 1.37 4.25 1.28
CA ILE A 26 1.73 2.88 1.65
C ILE A 26 0.97 2.47 2.91
N GLU A 27 0.43 1.26 2.87
CA GLU A 27 -0.12 0.53 4.01
C GLU A 27 0.69 -0.76 4.18
N VAL A 28 1.11 -1.06 5.41
CA VAL A 28 1.91 -2.22 5.76
C VAL A 28 1.00 -3.31 6.31
N LYS A 29 1.18 -4.56 5.85
CA LYS A 29 0.53 -5.73 6.43
C LYS A 29 1.58 -6.77 6.81
N SER A 30 1.32 -7.50 7.89
CA SER A 30 2.18 -8.59 8.38
C SER A 30 1.92 -9.95 7.72
N SER A 31 1.01 -9.99 6.75
CA SER A 31 0.49 -11.20 6.11
C SER A 31 0.25 -10.92 4.63
N THR A 32 0.40 -11.97 3.81
CA THR A 32 0.09 -11.96 2.37
C THR A 32 -1.30 -12.52 2.08
N ALA A 33 -2.13 -12.76 3.10
CA ALA A 33 -3.48 -13.30 2.93
C ALA A 33 -4.40 -12.28 2.25
N ILE A 34 -5.16 -12.73 1.25
CA ILE A 34 -6.02 -11.86 0.42
C ILE A 34 -7.03 -11.02 1.23
N ALA A 35 -7.50 -11.51 2.38
CA ALA A 35 -8.38 -10.77 3.26
C ALA A 35 -7.71 -9.50 3.83
N ASP A 36 -6.46 -9.63 4.27
CA ASP A 36 -5.67 -8.51 4.81
C ASP A 36 -5.34 -7.50 3.69
N ILE A 37 -5.08 -7.98 2.47
CA ILE A 37 -4.81 -7.13 1.30
C ILE A 37 -6.05 -6.35 0.89
N ARG A 38 -7.23 -6.98 0.87
CA ARG A 38 -8.49 -6.29 0.55
C ARG A 38 -8.78 -5.18 1.57
N LEU A 39 -8.51 -5.45 2.85
CA LEU A 39 -8.64 -4.45 3.90
C LEU A 39 -7.65 -3.28 3.68
N ALA A 40 -6.38 -3.59 3.40
CA ALA A 40 -5.35 -2.59 3.10
C ALA A 40 -5.73 -1.71 1.91
N VAL A 41 -6.22 -2.30 0.82
CA VAL A 41 -6.68 -1.57 -0.37
C VAL A 41 -7.86 -0.66 -0.04
N GLY A 42 -8.83 -1.14 0.74
CA GLY A 42 -9.96 -0.31 1.19
C GLY A 42 -9.50 0.89 2.02
N GLN A 43 -8.58 0.67 2.95
CA GLN A 43 -7.93 1.73 3.74
C GLN A 43 -7.21 2.74 2.84
N LEU A 44 -6.35 2.27 1.93
CA LEU A 44 -5.60 3.12 1.00
C LEU A 44 -6.50 3.98 0.09
N LEU A 45 -7.58 3.42 -0.43
CA LEU A 45 -8.56 4.15 -1.24
C LEU A 45 -9.26 5.23 -0.42
N ASP A 46 -9.65 4.90 0.82
CA ASP A 46 -10.28 5.86 1.75
C ASP A 46 -9.34 6.99 2.16
N TYR A 47 -8.06 6.71 2.33
CA TYR A 47 -7.07 7.73 2.67
C TYR A 47 -6.71 8.59 1.45
N ARG A 48 -6.48 7.97 0.30
CA ARG A 48 -6.11 8.67 -0.95
C ARG A 48 -7.14 9.73 -1.30
N ARG A 49 -8.45 9.43 -1.22
CA ARG A 49 -9.51 10.40 -1.58
C ARG A 49 -9.50 11.67 -0.72
N GLN A 50 -8.84 11.63 0.44
CA GLN A 50 -8.71 12.76 1.38
C GLN A 50 -7.42 13.58 1.18
N LEU A 51 -6.51 13.14 0.28
CA LEU A 51 -5.25 13.83 0.04
C LEU A 51 -5.40 14.97 -1.00
N PRO A 52 -4.66 16.08 -0.85
CA PRO A 52 -4.66 17.17 -1.84
C PRO A 52 -4.25 16.73 -3.25
N LYS A 53 -3.33 15.76 -3.36
CA LYS A 53 -2.83 15.21 -4.63
C LYS A 53 -3.42 13.85 -4.97
N LYS A 54 -4.68 13.59 -4.59
CA LYS A 54 -5.31 12.26 -4.73
C LYS A 54 -5.17 11.65 -6.14
N GLU A 55 -5.33 12.45 -7.19
CA GLU A 55 -5.26 12.00 -8.60
C GLU A 55 -3.86 11.61 -9.05
N THR A 56 -2.82 12.13 -8.38
CA THR A 56 -1.41 11.83 -8.68
C THR A 56 -0.75 11.03 -7.56
N THR A 57 -1.53 10.44 -6.66
CA THR A 57 -1.03 9.59 -5.58
C THR A 57 -1.27 8.12 -5.92
N HIS A 58 -0.18 7.38 -6.11
CA HIS A 58 -0.23 5.92 -6.21
C HIS A 58 -0.48 5.31 -4.83
N ILE A 59 -1.05 4.11 -4.80
CA ILE A 59 -1.22 3.33 -3.58
C ILE A 59 -0.41 2.03 -3.66
N ALA A 60 0.14 1.61 -2.54
CA ALA A 60 0.88 0.36 -2.43
C ALA A 60 0.65 -0.33 -1.09
N VAL A 61 0.68 -1.66 -1.11
CA VAL A 61 0.71 -2.48 0.11
C VAL A 61 2.11 -3.04 0.29
N LEU A 62 2.72 -2.82 1.46
CA LEU A 62 4.00 -3.41 1.83
C LEU A 62 3.79 -4.71 2.61
N LEU A 63 4.39 -5.79 2.12
CA LEU A 63 4.18 -7.17 2.57
C LEU A 63 5.49 -7.79 3.12
N PRO A 64 5.39 -8.78 4.01
CA PRO A 64 6.57 -9.43 4.59
C PRO A 64 7.34 -10.28 3.57
N SER A 65 6.68 -10.70 2.48
CA SER A 65 7.24 -11.56 1.44
C SER A 65 6.46 -11.40 0.13
N GLU A 66 6.99 -11.99 -0.94
CA GLU A 66 6.35 -11.94 -2.26
C GLU A 66 4.91 -12.49 -2.21
N PRO A 67 3.91 -11.72 -2.66
CA PRO A 67 2.54 -12.18 -2.70
C PRO A 67 2.33 -13.23 -3.80
N GLY A 68 1.46 -14.20 -3.54
CA GLY A 68 1.04 -15.17 -4.55
C GLY A 68 0.33 -14.52 -5.75
N GLU A 69 0.30 -15.21 -6.88
CA GLU A 69 -0.22 -14.70 -8.16
C GLU A 69 -1.65 -14.14 -8.06
N HIS A 70 -2.54 -14.81 -7.33
CA HIS A 70 -3.93 -14.34 -7.14
C HIS A 70 -4.02 -12.99 -6.41
N VAL A 71 -3.11 -12.71 -5.48
CA VAL A 71 -3.02 -11.40 -4.81
C VAL A 71 -2.48 -10.36 -5.76
N ARG A 72 -1.48 -10.71 -6.58
CA ARG A 72 -0.91 -9.81 -7.59
C ARG A 72 -1.93 -9.43 -8.65
N ALA A 73 -2.72 -10.40 -9.11
CA ALA A 73 -3.82 -10.16 -10.04
C ALA A 73 -4.84 -9.19 -9.44
N PHE A 74 -5.29 -9.43 -8.21
CA PHE A 74 -6.19 -8.52 -7.50
C PHE A 74 -5.64 -7.10 -7.38
N LEU A 75 -4.37 -6.95 -6.99
CA LEU A 75 -3.72 -5.64 -6.84
C LEU A 75 -3.62 -4.91 -8.18
N ASN A 76 -3.29 -5.62 -9.26
CA ASN A 76 -3.30 -5.05 -10.61
C ASN A 76 -4.70 -4.56 -11.03
N ASP A 77 -5.75 -5.37 -10.78
CA ASP A 77 -7.13 -5.03 -11.15
C ASP A 77 -7.64 -3.75 -10.46
N VAL A 78 -7.11 -3.45 -9.26
CA VAL A 78 -7.48 -2.25 -8.49
C VAL A 78 -6.43 -1.12 -8.58
N GLU A 79 -5.47 -1.25 -9.50
CA GLU A 79 -4.38 -0.29 -9.71
C GLU A 79 -3.55 0.01 -8.44
N ALA A 80 -3.37 -1.00 -7.59
CA ALA A 80 -2.53 -0.96 -6.41
C ALA A 80 -1.22 -1.70 -6.66
N ARG A 81 -0.13 -1.20 -6.07
CA ARG A 81 1.18 -1.84 -6.14
C ARG A 81 1.39 -2.79 -4.96
N ALA A 82 2.16 -3.86 -5.15
CA ALA A 82 2.72 -4.61 -4.05
C ALA A 82 4.20 -4.27 -3.90
N LEU A 83 4.61 -4.03 -2.66
CA LEU A 83 5.99 -3.97 -2.24
C LEU A 83 6.25 -5.13 -1.28
N TRP A 84 7.42 -5.75 -1.31
CA TRP A 84 7.79 -6.78 -0.34
C TRP A 84 9.28 -6.82 -0.08
N PHE A 85 9.64 -7.32 1.10
CA PHE A 85 11.03 -7.55 1.43
C PHE A 85 11.57 -8.79 0.72
N THR A 86 12.79 -8.69 0.18
CA THR A 86 13.58 -9.84 -0.25
C THR A 86 13.97 -10.70 0.95
N LYS A 87 14.41 -11.95 0.71
CA LYS A 87 14.77 -12.91 1.77
C LYS A 87 15.83 -12.40 2.75
N ASP A 88 16.67 -11.45 2.33
CA ASP A 88 17.69 -10.84 3.18
C ASP A 88 17.15 -9.71 4.08
N LEU A 89 15.87 -9.36 3.95
CA LEU A 89 15.15 -8.28 4.64
C LEU A 89 15.79 -6.89 4.47
N LYS A 90 16.67 -6.72 3.49
CA LYS A 90 17.41 -5.48 3.25
C LYS A 90 16.93 -4.73 2.00
N THR A 91 16.31 -5.45 1.07
CA THR A 91 15.84 -4.86 -0.18
C THR A 91 14.33 -4.95 -0.25
N ILE A 92 13.69 -3.90 -0.76
CA ILE A 92 12.28 -3.91 -1.12
C ILE A 92 12.18 -4.06 -2.63
N GLN A 93 11.36 -5.00 -3.07
CA GLN A 93 10.98 -5.19 -4.47
C GLN A 93 9.50 -4.85 -4.64
N GLY A 94 9.08 -4.58 -5.88
CA GLY A 94 7.68 -4.33 -6.17
C GLY A 94 7.38 -4.19 -7.66
N PHE A 95 6.09 -4.14 -7.98
CA PHE A 95 5.57 -3.83 -9.31
C PHE A 95 4.55 -2.70 -9.23
#